data_AF-A0A8G1ZR62-F1
#
_entry.id   AF-A0A8G1ZR62-F1
#
_cell.length_a   1.000
_cell.length_b   1.000
_cell.length_c   1.000
_cell.angle_alpha   90.00
_cell.angle_beta   90.00
_cell.angle_gamma   90.00
#
_symmetry.space_group_name_H-M   'P 1'
#
loop_
_entity.id
_entity.type
_entity.pdbx_description
1 polymer ?
#
loop_
_entity_poly.entity_id
_entity_poly.type
_entity_poly.pdbx_seq_one_letter_code
_entity_poly.pdbx_strand_id
1 'polypeptide(L)'
;MSGEKAPGRGYRVALSVGLAVVLAGVGLLFVVWGAVAERDAYRAAEPCGARTEQECVRLDRATVRGTHDQAMGRGVRHWLRYATGGPSSGEERVRMDGTSPVYDAVRAGDTVTLVRWQGEVASVRLGEVAQETHDSPARGWRMPLAVAQVLLLPGLAFVWCALWYRRRAAAPPSGTMVFLPLTVLLSGALLGPLGLFGAMGGADVGEALRLTGLCAPPVVAFSALVAWYVRRRSRKAADTSDLAPVTPQGRRVLGAQVHGQVPYSRDGYGLLIVGDGPLVATLDPHGKVARSPLPASLTVERVRSIASSDPRGWLERYRYDGVVLVCRDGAEEVLIGTARRDAPLVWGALLAAGA
;
A
#
# COMPACT_ATOMS: atom_id res chain seq x y z
N MET A 1 -1.18 -6.29 41.04
CA MET A 1 -1.86 -6.97 39.92
C MET A 1 -1.64 -6.14 38.66
N SER A 2 -0.64 -6.52 37.87
CA SER A 2 -0.26 -5.80 36.65
C SER A 2 -1.29 -6.13 35.57
N GLY A 3 -2.16 -5.17 35.26
CA GLY A 3 -3.14 -5.30 34.19
C GLY A 3 -2.42 -5.51 32.87
N GLU A 4 -2.56 -6.70 32.31
CA GLU A 4 -2.12 -7.04 30.97
C GLU A 4 -2.85 -6.10 30.00
N LYS A 5 -2.15 -5.06 29.51
CA LYS A 5 -2.69 -4.13 28.52
C LYS A 5 -3.05 -4.96 27.29
N ALA A 6 -4.35 -5.24 27.13
CA ALA A 6 -4.89 -5.96 26.00
C ALA A 6 -4.28 -5.40 24.71
N PRO A 7 -3.78 -6.26 23.79
CA PRO A 7 -3.16 -5.79 22.56
C PRO A 7 -4.15 -4.88 21.83
N GLY A 8 -3.69 -3.66 21.51
CA GLY A 8 -4.53 -2.58 21.01
C GLY A 8 -5.42 -3.04 19.85
N ARG A 9 -6.68 -2.60 19.85
CA ARG A 9 -7.73 -2.98 18.88
C ARG A 9 -7.25 -2.95 17.42
N GLY A 10 -6.37 -2.02 17.06
CA GLY A 10 -5.78 -1.91 15.72
C GLY A 10 -4.92 -3.10 15.29
N TYR A 11 -4.15 -3.71 16.19
CA TYR A 11 -3.33 -4.90 15.87
C TYR A 11 -4.20 -6.10 15.50
N ARG A 12 -5.29 -6.34 16.25
CA ARG A 12 -6.18 -7.48 15.99
C ARG A 12 -6.86 -7.33 14.64
N VAL A 13 -7.33 -6.12 14.32
CA VAL A 13 -7.93 -5.83 13.02
C VAL A 13 -6.92 -6.03 11.89
N ALA A 14 -5.72 -5.47 12.00
CA ALA A 14 -4.68 -5.64 10.97
C ALA A 14 -4.29 -7.11 10.75
N LEU A 15 -4.17 -7.89 11.83
CA LEU A 15 -3.88 -9.32 11.74
C LEU A 15 -5.02 -10.10 11.08
N SER A 16 -6.26 -9.87 11.50
CA SER A 16 -7.43 -10.57 10.94
C SER A 16 -7.62 -10.24 9.46
N VAL A 17 -7.50 -8.96 9.07
CA VAL A 17 -7.59 -8.54 7.67
C VAL A 17 -6.44 -9.13 6.86
N GLY A 18 -5.20 -9.04 7.35
CA GLY A 18 -4.04 -9.61 6.68
C GLY A 18 -4.19 -11.13 6.49
N LEU A 19 -4.66 -11.85 7.51
CA LEU A 19 -4.89 -13.29 7.44
C LEU A 19 -5.99 -13.65 6.44
N ALA A 20 -7.11 -12.93 6.43
CA ALA A 20 -8.19 -13.16 5.46
C ALA A 20 -7.70 -12.95 4.02
N VAL A 21 -6.92 -11.89 3.78
CA VAL A 21 -6.30 -11.61 2.47
C VAL A 21 -5.34 -12.72 2.06
N VAL A 22 -4.50 -13.21 2.99
CA VAL A 22 -3.59 -14.33 2.73
C VAL A 22 -4.37 -15.60 2.39
N LEU A 23 -5.42 -15.93 3.15
CA LEU A 23 -6.24 -17.11 2.90
C LEU A 23 -6.93 -17.05 1.53
N ALA A 24 -7.47 -15.89 1.15
CA ALA A 24 -8.03 -15.68 -0.19
C ALA A 24 -6.96 -15.87 -1.28
N GLY A 25 -5.77 -15.31 -1.09
CA GLY A 25 -4.64 -15.51 -2.00
C GLY A 25 -4.20 -16.98 -2.12
N VAL A 26 -4.16 -17.72 -1.01
CA VAL A 26 -3.87 -19.16 -1.00
C VAL A 26 -4.96 -19.94 -1.73
N GLY A 27 -6.24 -19.59 -1.52
CA GLY A 27 -7.35 -20.16 -2.27
C GLY A 27 -7.20 -19.98 -3.79
N LEU A 28 -6.75 -18.81 -4.24
CA LEU A 28 -6.46 -18.57 -5.65
C LEU A 28 -5.28 -19.40 -6.17
N LEU A 29 -4.28 -19.73 -5.35
CA LEU A 29 -3.22 -20.65 -5.76
C LEU A 29 -3.74 -22.07 -6.04
N PHE A 30 -4.78 -22.53 -5.35
CA PHE A 30 -5.46 -23.79 -5.70
C PHE A 30 -6.17 -23.69 -7.06
N VAL A 31 -6.78 -22.54 -7.37
CA VAL A 31 -7.36 -22.28 -8.70
C VAL A 31 -6.28 -22.27 -9.78
N VAL A 32 -5.14 -21.63 -9.53
CA VAL A 32 -3.98 -21.67 -10.43
C VAL A 32 -3.53 -23.10 -10.67
N TRP A 33 -3.46 -23.92 -9.62
CA TRP A 33 -3.05 -25.31 -9.75
C TRP A 33 -4.00 -26.12 -10.64
N GLY A 34 -5.32 -25.95 -10.47
CA GLY A 34 -6.32 -26.56 -11.36
C GLY A 34 -6.18 -26.08 -12.81
N ALA A 35 -6.03 -24.78 -13.02
CA ALA A 35 -5.87 -24.20 -14.36
C ALA A 35 -4.56 -24.65 -15.05
N VAL A 36 -3.49 -24.89 -14.29
CA VAL A 36 -2.24 -25.46 -14.82
C VAL A 36 -2.44 -26.92 -15.22
N ALA A 37 -3.14 -27.72 -14.41
CA ALA A 37 -3.46 -29.10 -14.76
C ALA A 37 -4.31 -29.19 -16.03
N GLU A 38 -5.30 -28.31 -16.17
CA GLU A 38 -6.15 -28.23 -17.36
C GLU A 38 -5.36 -27.80 -18.61
N ARG A 39 -4.48 -26.81 -18.47
CA ARG A 39 -3.55 -26.40 -19.54
C ARG A 39 -2.68 -27.58 -19.98
N ASP A 40 -2.12 -28.33 -19.04
CA ASP A 40 -1.22 -29.43 -19.34
C ASP A 40 -1.98 -30.60 -19.99
N ALA A 41 -3.22 -30.85 -19.57
CA ALA A 41 -4.13 -31.79 -20.22
C ALA A 41 -4.45 -31.38 -21.67
N TYR A 42 -4.80 -30.11 -21.90
CA TYR A 42 -5.05 -29.57 -23.25
C TYR A 42 -3.81 -29.69 -24.15
N ARG A 43 -2.61 -29.39 -23.63
CA ARG A 43 -1.36 -29.49 -24.40
C ARG A 43 -0.97 -30.94 -24.73
N ALA A 44 -1.32 -31.88 -23.86
CA ALA A 44 -1.04 -33.30 -24.07
C ALA A 44 -2.11 -34.00 -24.92
N ALA A 45 -3.24 -33.33 -25.18
CA ALA A 45 -4.36 -33.95 -25.85
C ALA A 45 -4.11 -34.17 -27.35
N GLU A 46 -4.44 -35.37 -27.80
CA GLU A 46 -4.34 -35.78 -29.20
C GLU A 46 -5.63 -35.44 -29.97
N PRO A 47 -5.57 -35.30 -31.30
CA PRO A 47 -6.77 -35.13 -32.12
C PRO A 47 -7.77 -36.27 -31.90
N CYS A 48 -9.05 -35.93 -31.79
CA CYS A 48 -10.12 -36.92 -31.59
C CYS A 48 -10.18 -37.92 -32.76
N GLY A 49 -9.85 -39.18 -32.46
CA GLY A 49 -10.25 -40.35 -33.24
C GLY A 49 -11.62 -40.86 -32.76
N ALA A 50 -11.69 -42.14 -32.40
CA ALA A 50 -12.88 -42.76 -31.79
C ALA A 50 -13.01 -42.56 -30.26
N ARG A 51 -12.16 -41.71 -29.65
CA ARG A 51 -12.18 -41.43 -28.20
C ARG A 51 -13.31 -40.45 -27.85
N THR A 52 -13.68 -40.43 -26.57
CA THR A 52 -14.68 -39.50 -26.00
C THR A 52 -14.20 -38.05 -26.06
N GLU A 53 -15.11 -37.12 -26.36
CA GLU A 53 -14.83 -35.69 -26.63
C GLU A 53 -14.20 -34.90 -25.45
N GLN A 54 -14.10 -35.50 -24.25
CA GLN A 54 -13.58 -34.85 -23.05
C GLN A 54 -12.05 -34.93 -22.91
N GLU A 55 -11.39 -35.86 -23.61
CA GLU A 55 -9.95 -36.14 -23.48
C GLU A 55 -9.16 -35.85 -24.76
N CYS A 56 -9.82 -35.43 -25.83
CA CYS A 56 -9.22 -35.21 -27.13
C CYS A 56 -9.59 -33.86 -27.72
N VAL A 57 -8.79 -33.41 -28.68
CA VAL A 57 -8.98 -32.14 -29.36
C VAL A 57 -9.68 -32.36 -30.69
N ARG A 58 -10.80 -31.67 -30.91
CA ARG A 58 -11.55 -31.76 -32.17
C ARG A 58 -11.10 -30.67 -33.14
N LEU A 59 -10.87 -31.05 -34.40
CA LEU A 59 -10.43 -30.15 -35.45
C LEU A 59 -11.58 -29.95 -36.44
N ASP A 60 -12.21 -28.78 -36.40
CA ASP A 60 -13.31 -28.43 -37.30
C ASP A 60 -12.82 -27.39 -38.33
N ARG A 61 -13.16 -27.59 -39.61
CA ARG A 61 -12.92 -26.55 -40.63
C ARG A 61 -14.08 -25.56 -40.62
N ALA A 62 -13.75 -24.28 -40.58
CA ALA A 62 -14.72 -23.20 -40.62
C ALA A 62 -14.33 -22.13 -41.63
N THR A 63 -15.33 -21.51 -42.24
CA THR A 63 -15.14 -20.39 -43.17
C THR A 63 -15.37 -19.08 -42.43
N VAL A 64 -14.43 -18.16 -42.54
CA VAL A 64 -14.48 -16.87 -41.87
C VAL A 64 -15.49 -15.97 -42.57
N ARG A 65 -16.40 -15.38 -41.80
CA ARG A 65 -17.39 -14.42 -42.29
C ARG A 65 -16.93 -12.99 -42.08
N GLY A 66 -16.12 -12.75 -41.05
CA GLY A 66 -15.47 -11.47 -40.81
C GLY A 66 -14.97 -11.35 -39.37
N THR A 67 -14.39 -10.20 -39.09
CA THR A 67 -13.91 -9.81 -37.76
C THR A 67 -14.75 -8.65 -37.25
N HIS A 68 -14.91 -8.56 -35.94
CA HIS A 68 -15.68 -7.51 -35.30
C HIS A 68 -15.04 -7.07 -34.00
N ASP A 69 -14.62 -5.82 -33.95
CA ASP A 69 -14.17 -5.15 -32.74
C ASP A 69 -15.37 -4.60 -31.97
N GLN A 70 -15.55 -5.10 -30.76
CA GLN A 70 -16.54 -4.57 -29.84
C GLN A 70 -15.83 -3.74 -28.75
N ALA A 71 -16.01 -2.42 -28.80
CA ALA A 71 -15.55 -1.54 -27.74
C ALA A 71 -16.24 -1.88 -26.41
N MET A 72 -15.47 -2.00 -25.33
CA MET A 72 -15.98 -2.23 -23.98
C MET A 72 -15.18 -1.40 -22.97
N GLY A 73 -15.76 -0.28 -22.54
CA GLY A 73 -15.11 0.64 -21.60
C GLY A 73 -13.79 1.18 -22.14
N ARG A 74 -12.67 0.84 -21.50
CA ARG A 74 -11.31 1.22 -21.93
C ARG A 74 -10.62 0.17 -22.81
N GLY A 75 -11.28 -0.92 -23.17
CA GLY A 75 -10.71 -2.02 -23.95
C GLY A 75 -11.52 -2.36 -25.20
N VAL A 76 -10.97 -3.22 -26.04
CA VAL A 76 -11.61 -3.77 -27.24
C VAL A 76 -11.66 -5.29 -27.12
N ARG A 77 -12.82 -5.87 -27.44
CA ARG A 77 -12.98 -7.32 -27.59
C ARG A 77 -12.96 -7.64 -29.07
N HIS A 78 -12.02 -8.49 -29.47
CA HIS A 78 -11.85 -8.94 -30.84
C HIS A 78 -12.68 -10.22 -31.05
N TRP A 79 -13.70 -10.15 -31.89
CA TRP A 79 -14.58 -11.27 -32.19
C TRP A 79 -14.36 -11.76 -33.61
N LEU A 80 -14.04 -13.04 -33.78
CA LEU A 80 -13.99 -13.70 -35.07
C LEU A 80 -15.35 -14.36 -35.36
N ARG A 81 -15.97 -14.00 -36.48
CA ARG A 81 -17.23 -14.59 -36.95
C ARG A 81 -16.94 -15.66 -37.99
N TYR A 82 -17.48 -16.86 -37.79
CA TYR A 82 -17.21 -18.02 -38.64
C TYR A 82 -18.47 -18.86 -38.86
N ALA A 83 -18.41 -19.74 -39.85
CA ALA A 83 -19.48 -20.68 -40.15
C ALA A 83 -18.88 -22.08 -40.31
N THR A 84 -19.44 -23.06 -39.56
CA THR A 84 -19.01 -24.46 -39.60
C THR A 84 -19.91 -25.22 -40.57
N GLY A 85 -19.42 -25.52 -41.77
CA GLY A 85 -20.18 -26.22 -42.82
C GLY A 85 -20.37 -25.43 -44.11
N GLY A 86 -21.41 -25.80 -44.88
CA GLY A 86 -21.71 -25.18 -46.18
C GLY A 86 -22.22 -23.73 -46.08
N PRO A 87 -22.46 -23.05 -47.22
CA PRO A 87 -22.80 -21.63 -47.25
C PRO A 87 -24.04 -21.23 -46.43
N SER A 88 -24.92 -22.18 -46.11
CA SER A 88 -26.18 -22.04 -45.38
C SER A 88 -26.10 -22.36 -43.88
N SER A 89 -24.92 -22.73 -43.35
CA SER A 89 -24.76 -22.95 -41.90
C SER A 89 -24.86 -21.63 -41.13
N GLY A 90 -25.44 -21.69 -39.93
CA GLY A 90 -25.54 -20.54 -39.03
C GLY A 90 -24.19 -19.90 -38.72
N GLU A 91 -24.23 -18.62 -38.39
CA GLU A 91 -23.05 -17.85 -38.04
C GLU A 91 -22.75 -17.97 -36.54
N GLU A 92 -21.52 -18.39 -36.23
CA GLU A 92 -20.98 -18.47 -34.88
C GLU A 92 -19.91 -17.39 -34.68
N ARG A 93 -19.60 -17.10 -33.41
CA ARG A 93 -18.54 -16.14 -33.05
C ARG A 93 -17.68 -16.68 -31.93
N VAL A 94 -16.39 -16.37 -31.97
CA VAL A 94 -15.44 -16.66 -30.91
C VAL A 94 -14.63 -15.41 -30.56
N ARG A 95 -14.34 -15.23 -29.27
CA ARG A 95 -13.52 -14.12 -28.81
C ARG A 95 -12.05 -14.50 -28.93
N MET A 96 -11.29 -13.74 -29.70
CA MET A 96 -9.86 -13.92 -29.88
C MET A 96 -9.06 -13.31 -28.73
N ASP A 97 -7.94 -13.92 -28.35
CA ASP A 97 -7.02 -13.35 -27.37
C ASP A 97 -6.04 -12.40 -28.08
N GLY A 98 -6.47 -11.14 -28.25
CA GLY A 98 -5.73 -10.11 -28.97
C GLY A 98 -5.96 -10.13 -30.49
N THR A 99 -5.14 -9.36 -31.22
CA THR A 99 -5.29 -9.15 -32.67
C THR A 99 -4.32 -9.98 -33.53
N SER A 100 -3.17 -10.37 -32.98
CA SER A 100 -2.14 -11.11 -33.71
C SER A 100 -2.00 -12.54 -33.16
N PRO A 101 -1.65 -13.55 -33.98
CA PRO A 101 -1.31 -13.45 -35.41
C PRO A 101 -2.46 -13.72 -36.40
N VAL A 102 -3.59 -14.31 -35.98
CA VAL A 102 -4.63 -14.77 -36.90
C VAL A 102 -5.70 -13.69 -37.15
N TYR A 103 -6.14 -12.97 -36.11
CA TYR A 103 -7.23 -12.01 -36.23
C TYR A 103 -6.93 -10.86 -37.21
N ASP A 104 -5.69 -10.37 -37.24
CA ASP A 104 -5.23 -9.33 -38.17
C ASP A 104 -4.96 -9.85 -39.59
N ALA A 105 -4.66 -11.15 -39.73
CA ALA A 105 -4.30 -11.76 -41.01
C ALA A 105 -5.51 -12.24 -41.81
N VAL A 106 -6.58 -12.62 -41.12
CA VAL A 106 -7.72 -13.34 -41.70
C VAL A 106 -8.70 -12.43 -42.42
N ARG A 107 -9.24 -12.90 -43.54
CA ARG A 107 -10.25 -12.21 -44.35
C ARG A 107 -11.53 -13.01 -44.47
N ALA A 108 -12.62 -12.33 -44.78
CA ALA A 108 -13.88 -13.00 -45.09
C ALA A 108 -13.71 -13.91 -46.31
N GLY A 109 -14.11 -15.17 -46.17
CA GLY A 109 -13.93 -16.23 -47.16
C GLY A 109 -12.75 -17.17 -46.87
N ASP A 110 -11.84 -16.81 -45.97
CA ASP A 110 -10.73 -17.68 -45.61
C ASP A 110 -11.20 -18.91 -44.86
N THR A 111 -10.53 -20.05 -45.08
CA THR A 111 -10.77 -21.28 -44.33
C THR A 111 -9.80 -21.37 -43.17
N VAL A 112 -10.33 -21.44 -41.95
CA VAL A 112 -9.58 -21.64 -40.71
C VAL A 112 -9.88 -23.00 -40.12
N THR A 113 -8.94 -23.53 -39.34
CA THR A 113 -9.15 -24.73 -38.53
C THR A 113 -9.38 -24.31 -37.09
N LEU A 114 -10.56 -24.63 -36.57
CA LEU A 114 -10.93 -24.43 -35.17
C LEU A 114 -10.50 -25.65 -34.37
N VAL A 115 -9.81 -25.40 -33.28
CA VAL A 115 -9.33 -26.41 -32.33
C VAL A 115 -10.25 -26.35 -31.13
N ARG A 116 -11.13 -27.34 -30.97
CA ARG A 116 -12.07 -27.42 -29.85
C ARG A 116 -11.56 -28.37 -28.77
N TRP A 117 -11.69 -27.94 -27.52
CA TRP A 117 -11.40 -28.72 -26.33
C TRP A 117 -12.60 -28.65 -25.39
N GLN A 118 -13.14 -29.82 -25.00
CA GLN A 118 -14.34 -29.92 -24.15
C GLN A 118 -15.53 -29.06 -24.63
N GLY A 119 -15.71 -28.98 -25.96
CA GLY A 119 -16.80 -28.22 -26.60
C GLY A 119 -16.52 -26.74 -26.85
N GLU A 120 -15.50 -26.16 -26.22
CA GLU A 120 -15.11 -24.76 -26.41
C GLU A 120 -14.02 -24.62 -27.48
N VAL A 121 -14.04 -23.52 -28.25
CA VAL A 121 -12.98 -23.23 -29.22
C VAL A 121 -11.76 -22.70 -28.47
N ALA A 122 -10.73 -23.53 -28.30
CA ALA A 122 -9.51 -23.17 -27.58
C ALA A 122 -8.52 -22.39 -28.46
N SER A 123 -8.37 -22.75 -29.73
CA SER A 123 -7.50 -22.00 -30.66
C SER A 123 -8.04 -22.00 -32.09
N VAL A 124 -7.60 -21.01 -32.86
CA VAL A 124 -7.89 -20.85 -34.29
C VAL A 124 -6.59 -20.89 -35.05
N ARG A 125 -6.55 -21.72 -36.11
CA ARG A 125 -5.38 -21.88 -36.97
C ARG A 125 -5.67 -21.40 -38.40
N LEU A 126 -4.73 -20.65 -38.95
CA LEU A 126 -4.71 -20.23 -40.35
C LEU A 126 -3.38 -20.73 -40.96
N GLY A 127 -3.42 -21.88 -41.63
CA GLY A 127 -2.21 -22.56 -42.09
C GLY A 127 -1.30 -22.96 -40.92
N GLU A 128 -0.07 -22.45 -40.92
CA GLU A 128 0.95 -22.71 -39.89
C GLU A 128 0.84 -21.81 -38.66
N VAL A 129 0.10 -20.70 -38.74
CA VAL A 129 -0.08 -19.80 -37.59
C VAL A 129 -1.29 -20.21 -36.76
N ALA A 130 -1.13 -20.18 -35.44
CA ALA A 130 -2.17 -20.45 -34.47
C ALA A 130 -2.35 -19.25 -33.53
N GLN A 131 -3.59 -18.95 -33.17
CA GLN A 131 -3.91 -17.96 -32.15
C GLN A 131 -4.89 -18.57 -31.14
N GLU A 132 -4.58 -18.41 -29.86
CA GLU A 132 -5.47 -18.81 -28.78
C GLU A 132 -6.69 -17.89 -28.70
N THR A 133 -7.81 -18.46 -28.27
CA THR A 133 -9.02 -17.71 -27.96
C THR A 133 -9.00 -17.24 -26.51
N HIS A 134 -9.91 -16.35 -26.15
CA HIS A 134 -10.05 -15.86 -24.77
C HIS A 134 -10.37 -16.99 -23.78
N ASP A 135 -11.14 -17.99 -24.22
CA ASP A 135 -11.60 -19.09 -23.37
C ASP A 135 -10.63 -20.29 -23.42
N SER A 136 -9.44 -20.09 -23.99
CA SER A 136 -8.40 -21.12 -24.05
C SER A 136 -7.85 -21.46 -22.65
N PRO A 137 -7.74 -22.75 -22.29
CA PRO A 137 -7.10 -23.17 -21.05
C PRO A 137 -5.60 -22.83 -21.03
N ALA A 138 -4.99 -22.51 -22.18
CA ALA A 138 -3.57 -22.17 -22.31
C ALA A 138 -3.12 -21.04 -21.36
N ARG A 139 -4.02 -20.08 -21.11
CA ARG A 139 -3.75 -18.84 -20.35
C ARG A 139 -4.68 -18.65 -19.13
N GLY A 140 -5.52 -19.64 -18.81
CA GLY A 140 -6.50 -19.56 -17.72
C GLY A 140 -5.88 -19.33 -16.33
N TRP A 141 -4.61 -19.70 -16.14
CA TRP A 141 -3.87 -19.49 -14.89
C TRP A 141 -3.46 -18.04 -14.62
N ARG A 142 -3.42 -17.16 -15.65
CA ARG A 142 -2.83 -15.81 -15.55
C ARG A 142 -3.55 -14.91 -14.57
N MET A 143 -4.87 -14.78 -14.70
CA MET A 143 -5.68 -13.90 -13.84
C MET A 143 -5.72 -14.37 -12.39
N PRO A 144 -5.98 -15.65 -12.08
CA PRO A 144 -5.90 -16.15 -10.71
C PRO A 144 -4.52 -15.94 -10.08
N LEU A 145 -3.43 -16.18 -10.83
CA LEU A 145 -2.07 -15.96 -10.35
C LEU A 145 -1.79 -14.46 -10.10
N ALA A 146 -2.19 -13.59 -11.02
CA ALA A 146 -2.02 -12.15 -10.90
C ALA A 146 -2.71 -11.61 -9.63
N VAL A 147 -3.96 -12.00 -9.41
CA VAL A 147 -4.72 -11.61 -8.21
C VAL A 147 -4.10 -12.22 -6.95
N ALA A 148 -3.67 -13.49 -7.00
CA ALA A 148 -2.99 -14.14 -5.88
C ALA A 148 -1.73 -13.36 -5.47
N GLN A 149 -0.90 -12.91 -6.41
CA GLN A 149 0.31 -12.14 -6.10
C GLN A 149 -0.01 -10.77 -5.49
N VAL A 150 -1.04 -10.07 -5.98
CA VAL A 150 -1.51 -8.79 -5.43
C VAL A 150 -2.05 -8.94 -4.01
N LEU A 151 -2.63 -10.08 -3.65
CA LEU A 151 -3.16 -10.31 -2.30
C LEU A 151 -2.08 -10.86 -1.35
N LEU A 152 -1.34 -11.90 -1.75
CA LEU A 152 -0.41 -12.62 -0.89
C LEU A 152 0.74 -11.76 -0.41
N LEU A 153 1.38 -10.99 -1.31
CA LEU A 153 2.57 -10.23 -0.98
C LEU A 153 2.33 -9.12 0.06
N PRO A 154 1.34 -8.21 -0.12
CA PRO A 154 1.00 -7.25 0.92
C PRO A 154 0.34 -7.93 2.13
N GLY A 155 -0.50 -8.96 1.94
CA GLY A 155 -1.14 -9.69 3.03
C GLY A 155 -0.14 -10.31 4.00
N LEU A 156 0.89 -10.99 3.48
CA LEU A 156 1.99 -11.54 4.25
C LEU A 156 2.79 -10.44 4.96
N ALA A 157 3.03 -9.30 4.30
CA ALA A 157 3.69 -8.16 4.92
C ALA A 157 2.88 -7.61 6.11
N PHE A 158 1.56 -7.50 5.99
CA PHE A 158 0.68 -7.08 7.10
C PHE A 158 0.70 -8.07 8.27
N VAL A 159 0.57 -9.37 7.99
CA VAL A 159 0.62 -10.42 9.02
C VAL A 159 1.99 -10.41 9.72
N TRP A 160 3.08 -10.34 8.95
CA TRP A 160 4.44 -10.28 9.48
C TRP A 160 4.64 -9.05 10.37
N CYS A 161 4.22 -7.86 9.91
CA CYS A 161 4.30 -6.62 10.69
C CYS A 161 3.50 -6.72 11.98
N ALA A 162 2.26 -7.24 11.94
CA ALA A 162 1.43 -7.41 13.12
C ALA A 162 2.10 -8.36 14.15
N LEU A 163 2.58 -9.52 13.69
CA LEU A 163 3.29 -10.48 14.54
C LEU A 163 4.59 -9.90 15.12
N TRP A 164 5.31 -9.12 14.32
CA TRP A 164 6.55 -8.46 14.72
C TRP A 164 6.29 -7.42 15.81
N TYR A 165 5.30 -6.56 15.64
CA TYR A 165 4.90 -5.58 16.66
C TYR A 165 4.42 -6.26 17.94
N ARG A 166 3.65 -7.36 17.84
CA ARG A 166 3.27 -8.14 19.03
C ARG A 166 4.49 -8.67 19.78
N ARG A 167 5.46 -9.26 19.06
CA ARG A 167 6.69 -9.79 19.68
C ARG A 167 7.58 -8.70 20.29
N ARG A 168 7.47 -7.46 19.80
CA ARG A 168 8.27 -6.31 20.24
C ARG A 168 7.52 -5.35 21.16
N ALA A 169 6.27 -5.64 21.52
CA ALA A 169 5.42 -4.76 22.32
C ALA A 169 5.95 -4.47 23.74
N ALA A 170 6.80 -5.36 24.29
CA ALA A 170 7.44 -5.19 25.59
C ALA A 170 8.79 -4.45 25.53
N ALA A 171 9.33 -4.20 24.34
CA ALA A 171 10.62 -3.52 24.19
C ALA A 171 10.43 -2.00 24.13
N PRO A 172 11.38 -1.19 24.65
CA PRO A 172 11.31 0.26 24.51
C PRO A 172 11.37 0.68 23.03
N PRO A 173 10.63 1.72 22.63
CA PRO A 173 10.58 2.19 21.25
C PRO A 173 11.95 2.67 20.77
N SER A 174 12.71 1.78 20.13
CA SER A 174 13.98 2.11 19.47
C SER A 174 13.71 2.59 18.04
N GLY A 175 14.57 3.43 17.47
CA GLY A 175 14.42 3.89 16.08
C GLY A 175 14.48 2.78 15.01
N THR A 176 14.86 1.55 15.39
CA THR A 176 14.75 0.35 14.54
C THR A 176 13.30 -0.17 14.47
N MET A 177 12.43 0.25 15.40
CA MET A 177 11.04 -0.18 15.46
C MET A 177 10.21 0.20 14.23
N VAL A 178 10.57 1.27 13.54
CA VAL A 178 9.81 1.75 12.37
C VAL A 178 10.45 1.31 11.05
N PHE A 179 11.78 1.18 11.02
CA PHE A 179 12.54 0.92 9.80
C PHE A 179 12.21 -0.42 9.15
N LEU A 180 12.29 -1.52 9.91
CA LEU A 180 12.11 -2.86 9.36
C LEU A 180 10.65 -3.14 8.95
N PRO A 181 9.62 -2.81 9.76
CA PRO A 181 8.22 -2.93 9.32
C PRO A 181 7.88 -2.08 8.11
N LEU A 182 8.36 -0.84 8.05
CA LEU A 182 8.11 0.03 6.90
C LEU A 182 8.73 -0.55 5.63
N THR A 183 9.95 -1.09 5.72
CA THR A 183 10.62 -1.74 4.58
C THR A 183 9.81 -2.94 4.07
N VAL A 184 9.37 -3.83 4.97
CA VAL A 184 8.60 -5.03 4.59
C VAL A 184 7.24 -4.66 4.01
N LEU A 185 6.54 -3.69 4.61
CA LEU A 185 5.24 -3.22 4.12
C LEU A 185 5.34 -2.62 2.70
N LEU A 186 6.31 -1.72 2.48
CA LEU A 186 6.55 -1.11 1.17
C LEU A 186 6.95 -2.15 0.12
N SER A 187 7.82 -3.09 0.50
CA SER A 187 8.26 -4.15 -0.41
C SER A 187 7.08 -5.04 -0.85
N GLY A 188 6.24 -5.47 0.10
CA GLY A 188 5.05 -6.27 -0.21
C GLY A 188 4.03 -5.51 -1.08
N ALA A 189 3.82 -4.22 -0.79
CA ALA A 189 2.90 -3.38 -1.55
C ALA A 189 3.36 -3.11 -2.99
N LEU A 190 4.68 -3.00 -3.22
CA LEU A 190 5.25 -2.76 -4.55
C LEU A 190 5.41 -4.06 -5.37
N LEU A 191 5.73 -5.18 -4.72
CA LEU A 191 5.90 -6.46 -5.42
C LEU A 191 4.58 -7.05 -5.94
N GLY A 192 3.45 -6.82 -5.25
CA GLY A 192 2.14 -7.29 -5.70
C GLY A 192 1.79 -6.87 -7.14
N PRO A 193 1.76 -5.55 -7.44
CA PRO A 193 1.50 -5.05 -8.79
C PRO A 193 2.54 -5.51 -9.83
N LEU A 194 3.84 -5.53 -9.49
CA LEU A 194 4.87 -6.03 -10.40
C LEU A 194 4.65 -7.52 -10.74
N GLY A 195 4.22 -8.28 -9.75
CA GLY A 195 3.82 -9.66 -9.90
C GLY A 195 2.62 -9.87 -10.80
N LEU A 196 1.63 -8.98 -10.72
CA LEU A 196 0.50 -8.94 -11.66
C LEU A 196 0.97 -8.72 -13.11
N PHE A 197 1.86 -7.74 -13.34
CA PHE A 197 2.40 -7.52 -14.68
C PHE A 197 3.21 -8.72 -15.18
N GLY A 198 3.99 -9.36 -14.30
CA GLY A 198 4.71 -10.59 -14.61
C GLY A 198 3.78 -11.75 -14.97
N ALA A 199 2.68 -11.94 -14.23
CA ALA A 199 1.69 -12.99 -14.52
C ALA A 199 0.91 -12.75 -15.82
N MET A 200 0.60 -11.49 -16.14
CA MET A 200 -0.12 -11.15 -17.37
C MET A 200 0.77 -11.24 -18.62
N GLY A 201 2.06 -10.93 -18.49
CA GLY A 201 3.03 -10.97 -19.60
C GLY A 201 3.74 -12.31 -19.80
N GLY A 202 3.88 -13.12 -18.74
CA GLY A 202 4.65 -14.37 -18.78
C GLY A 202 4.05 -15.45 -19.68
N ALA A 203 4.91 -16.22 -20.33
CA ALA A 203 4.52 -17.38 -21.13
C ALA A 203 4.07 -18.55 -20.25
N ASP A 204 4.63 -18.67 -19.04
CA ASP A 204 4.31 -19.70 -18.06
C ASP A 204 4.36 -19.18 -16.61
N VAL A 205 3.86 -19.99 -15.68
CA VAL A 205 3.85 -19.69 -14.24
C VAL A 205 5.28 -19.52 -13.72
N GLY A 206 6.23 -20.32 -14.22
CA GLY A 206 7.63 -20.27 -13.80
C GLY A 206 8.28 -18.95 -14.18
N GLU A 207 8.14 -18.51 -15.43
CA GLU A 207 8.62 -17.21 -15.87
C GLU A 207 7.99 -16.05 -15.09
N ALA A 208 6.67 -16.09 -14.86
CA ALA A 208 5.99 -15.06 -14.07
C ALA A 208 6.57 -14.95 -12.64
N LEU A 209 6.79 -16.09 -11.97
CA LEU A 209 7.37 -16.11 -10.62
C LEU A 209 8.85 -15.70 -10.60
N ARG A 210 9.63 -16.08 -11.63
CA ARG A 210 11.04 -15.65 -11.79
C ARG A 210 11.15 -14.15 -11.99
N LEU A 211 10.27 -13.55 -12.78
CA LEU A 211 10.21 -12.10 -12.97
C LEU A 211 9.92 -11.39 -11.64
N THR A 212 8.92 -11.86 -10.87
CA THR A 212 8.63 -11.33 -9.53
C THR A 212 9.84 -11.47 -8.60
N GLY A 213 10.52 -12.62 -8.64
CA GLY A 213 11.75 -12.87 -7.87
C GLY A 213 12.91 -11.95 -8.25
N LEU A 214 13.11 -11.69 -9.54
CA LEU A 214 14.15 -10.79 -10.06
C LEU A 214 13.89 -9.33 -9.67
N CYS A 215 12.62 -8.93 -9.59
CA CYS A 215 12.21 -7.61 -9.12
C CYS A 215 12.33 -7.44 -7.59
N ALA A 216 12.43 -8.53 -6.81
CA ALA A 216 12.46 -8.44 -5.35
C ALA A 216 13.68 -7.67 -4.80
N PRO A 217 14.94 -7.95 -5.19
CA PRO A 217 16.09 -7.21 -4.70
C PRO A 217 16.03 -5.69 -4.92
N PRO A 218 15.77 -5.15 -6.13
CA PRO A 218 15.70 -3.70 -6.33
C PRO A 218 14.53 -3.07 -5.57
N VAL A 219 13.39 -3.75 -5.46
CA VAL A 219 12.24 -3.24 -4.69
C VAL A 219 12.54 -3.19 -3.19
N VAL A 220 13.19 -4.21 -2.64
CA VAL A 220 13.62 -4.24 -1.24
C VAL A 220 14.68 -3.15 -0.99
N ALA A 221 15.65 -2.98 -1.89
CA ALA A 221 16.66 -1.93 -1.78
C ALA A 221 16.05 -0.53 -1.81
N PHE A 222 15.12 -0.28 -2.74
CA PHE A 222 14.37 0.98 -2.80
C PHE A 222 13.55 1.21 -1.53
N SER A 223 12.81 0.19 -1.07
CA SER A 223 12.00 0.26 0.15
C SER A 223 12.84 0.53 1.39
N ALA A 224 14.03 -0.11 1.49
CA ALA A 224 14.98 0.13 2.56
C ALA A 224 15.57 1.54 2.50
N LEU A 225 15.85 2.07 1.30
CA LEU A 225 16.32 3.44 1.11
C LEU A 225 15.26 4.46 1.53
N VAL A 226 14.00 4.25 1.14
CA VAL A 226 12.87 5.09 1.57
C VAL A 226 12.68 5.02 3.09
N ALA A 227 12.69 3.82 3.68
CA ALA A 227 12.58 3.64 5.12
C ALA A 227 13.76 4.27 5.86
N TRP A 228 14.98 4.20 5.30
CA TRP A 228 16.18 4.83 5.84
C TRP A 228 16.07 6.35 5.77
N TYR A 229 15.61 6.90 4.66
CA TYR A 229 15.40 8.34 4.50
C TYR A 229 14.35 8.87 5.49
N VAL A 230 13.22 8.17 5.64
CA VAL A 230 12.19 8.51 6.64
C VAL A 230 12.78 8.45 8.04
N ARG A 231 13.51 7.39 8.39
CA ARG A 231 14.18 7.27 9.69
C ARG A 231 15.18 8.40 9.94
N ARG A 232 16.00 8.74 8.94
CA ARG A 232 16.98 9.82 9.03
C ARG A 232 16.29 11.16 9.26
N ARG A 233 15.20 11.42 8.53
CA ARG A 233 14.38 12.61 8.71
C ARG A 233 13.76 12.68 10.10
N SER A 234 13.17 11.59 10.58
CA SER A 234 12.61 11.52 11.94
C SER A 234 13.67 11.71 13.02
N ARG A 235 14.87 11.15 12.85
CA ARG A 235 15.99 11.36 13.80
C ARG A 235 16.46 12.81 13.83
N LYS A 236 16.61 13.44 12.66
CA LYS A 236 16.99 14.86 12.58
C LYS A 236 15.92 15.76 13.21
N ALA A 237 14.64 15.44 13.00
CA ALA A 237 13.52 16.13 13.62
C ALA A 237 13.50 15.95 15.16
N ALA A 238 13.86 14.77 15.65
CA ALA A 238 13.88 14.46 17.09
C ALA A 238 15.11 15.02 17.82
N ASP A 239 16.19 15.31 17.10
CA ASP A 239 17.39 15.91 17.68
C ASP A 239 17.13 17.37 18.04
N THR A 240 17.05 17.67 19.33
CA THR A 240 16.81 19.03 19.86
C THR A 240 18.08 19.72 20.34
N SER A 241 19.27 19.14 20.08
CA SER A 241 20.55 19.65 20.57
C SER A 241 20.99 20.99 19.96
N ASP A 242 20.44 21.34 18.81
CA ASP A 242 20.69 22.60 18.09
C ASP A 242 19.83 23.77 18.59
N LEU A 243 18.85 23.51 19.45
CA LEU A 243 17.99 24.55 20.00
C LEU A 243 18.75 25.28 21.10
N ALA A 244 18.74 26.61 21.01
CA ALA A 244 19.25 27.52 22.03
C ALA A 244 18.19 28.56 22.35
N PRO A 245 18.12 29.07 23.59
CA PRO A 245 17.16 30.11 23.95
C PRO A 245 17.48 31.40 23.20
N VAL A 246 16.44 32.04 22.65
CA VAL A 246 16.53 33.34 21.97
C VAL A 246 15.55 34.30 22.62
N THR A 247 16.06 35.42 23.12
CA THR A 247 15.20 36.45 23.70
C THR A 247 14.36 37.11 22.60
N PRO A 248 13.03 37.07 22.70
CA PRO A 248 12.16 37.69 21.71
C PRO A 248 12.34 39.22 21.64
N GLN A 249 12.59 39.74 20.44
CA GLN A 249 12.64 41.18 20.17
C GLN A 249 11.20 41.68 19.87
N GLY A 250 10.50 42.08 20.93
CA GLY A 250 9.13 42.60 20.88
C GLY A 250 8.03 41.53 20.90
N ARG A 251 6.78 41.98 21.10
CA ARG A 251 5.61 41.10 21.19
C ARG A 251 5.38 40.23 19.95
N ARG A 252 5.28 38.92 20.17
CA ARG A 252 4.93 37.91 19.15
C ARG A 252 3.88 36.94 19.69
N VAL A 253 3.01 36.45 18.79
CA VAL A 253 2.04 35.39 19.08
C VAL A 253 2.52 34.11 18.39
N LEU A 254 2.81 33.08 19.16
CA LEU A 254 3.40 31.83 18.69
C LEU A 254 2.42 30.67 18.88
N GLY A 255 2.52 29.65 18.03
CA GLY A 255 1.75 28.42 18.17
C GLY A 255 2.34 27.52 19.26
N ALA A 256 1.89 27.67 20.50
CA ALA A 256 2.31 26.83 21.61
C ALA A 256 1.12 26.48 22.52
N GLN A 257 1.10 25.23 23.00
CA GLN A 257 0.11 24.73 23.95
C GLN A 257 0.79 24.42 25.27
N VAL A 258 0.16 24.85 26.36
CA VAL A 258 0.58 24.53 27.73
C VAL A 258 -0.30 23.39 28.23
N HIS A 259 0.32 22.35 28.79
CA HIS A 259 -0.38 21.21 29.35
C HIS A 259 0.26 20.79 30.68
N GLY A 260 -0.55 20.64 31.71
CA GLY A 260 -0.12 20.16 33.03
C GLY A 260 -1.26 20.23 34.02
N GLN A 261 -1.07 19.68 35.22
CA GLN A 261 -2.02 19.80 36.33
C GLN A 261 -1.90 21.17 37.02
N VAL A 262 -2.05 22.25 36.23
CA VAL A 262 -1.82 23.63 36.67
C VAL A 262 -2.97 24.57 36.24
N PRO A 263 -3.28 25.63 37.01
CA PRO A 263 -4.48 26.46 36.78
C PRO A 263 -4.53 27.20 35.43
N TYR A 264 -3.37 27.43 34.81
CA TYR A 264 -3.22 28.11 33.52
C TYR A 264 -3.16 27.16 32.32
N SER A 265 -3.21 25.85 32.55
CA SER A 265 -3.40 24.85 31.50
C SER A 265 -4.89 24.80 31.14
N ARG A 266 -5.26 25.33 29.96
CA ARG A 266 -6.65 25.40 29.50
C ARG A 266 -6.80 24.76 28.13
N ASP A 267 -7.82 23.92 27.98
CA ASP A 267 -8.15 23.33 26.69
C ASP A 267 -8.52 24.40 25.66
N GLY A 268 -8.05 24.23 24.42
CA GLY A 268 -8.25 25.18 23.33
C GLY A 268 -7.26 26.35 23.29
N TYR A 269 -6.45 26.56 24.33
CA TYR A 269 -5.42 27.61 24.35
C TYR A 269 -4.20 27.15 23.53
N GLY A 270 -4.24 27.43 22.23
CA GLY A 270 -3.24 26.99 21.26
C GLY A 270 -2.15 27.99 20.91
N LEU A 271 -2.15 29.16 21.55
CA LEU A 271 -1.27 30.28 21.24
C LEU A 271 -0.61 30.83 22.51
N LEU A 272 0.62 31.29 22.38
CA LEU A 272 1.41 31.88 23.45
C LEU A 272 1.96 33.23 23.01
N ILE A 273 1.75 34.26 23.82
CA ILE A 273 2.29 35.59 23.63
C ILE A 273 3.64 35.67 24.35
N VAL A 274 4.69 36.08 23.64
CA VAL A 274 6.05 36.27 24.14
C VAL A 274 6.58 37.66 23.76
N GLY A 275 7.59 38.19 24.45
CA GLY A 275 8.29 39.43 24.05
C GLY A 275 8.08 40.63 24.97
N ASP A 276 6.83 41.04 25.17
CA ASP A 276 6.50 42.24 25.93
C ASP A 276 5.73 41.86 27.21
N GLY A 277 6.47 41.68 28.32
CA GLY A 277 5.91 41.34 29.63
C GLY A 277 5.80 39.83 29.89
N PRO A 278 4.94 39.42 30.84
CA PRO A 278 4.82 38.01 31.24
C PRO A 278 4.32 37.16 30.07
N LEU A 279 4.74 35.89 30.00
CA LEU A 279 4.20 34.96 29.01
C LEU A 279 2.70 34.78 29.24
N VAL A 280 1.92 34.76 28.17
CA VAL A 280 0.46 34.62 28.25
C VAL A 280 -0.03 33.59 27.26
N ALA A 281 -0.70 32.55 27.75
CA ALA A 281 -1.46 31.64 26.91
C ALA A 281 -2.79 32.30 26.50
N THR A 282 -3.18 32.12 25.24
CA THR A 282 -4.41 32.67 24.69
C THR A 282 -5.01 31.75 23.62
N LEU A 283 -6.31 31.92 23.38
CA LEU A 283 -7.03 31.34 22.24
C LEU A 283 -7.22 32.36 21.09
N ASP A 284 -6.92 33.64 21.33
CA ASP A 284 -7.09 34.72 20.36
C ASP A 284 -5.86 34.87 19.46
N PRO A 285 -6.00 34.75 18.12
CA PRO A 285 -4.92 35.01 17.17
C PRO A 285 -4.28 36.38 17.29
N HIS A 286 -5.03 37.39 17.75
CA HIS A 286 -4.51 38.74 17.98
C HIS A 286 -3.97 38.96 19.39
N GLY A 287 -4.14 37.98 20.29
CA GLY A 287 -3.70 38.03 21.68
C GLY A 287 -4.33 39.17 22.49
N LYS A 288 -5.49 39.69 22.08
CA LYS A 288 -6.18 40.79 22.76
C LYS A 288 -7.04 40.27 23.92
N VAL A 289 -7.71 39.13 23.76
CA VAL A 289 -8.66 38.58 24.74
C VAL A 289 -8.23 37.21 25.30
N ALA A 290 -9.00 36.68 26.26
CA ALA A 290 -8.85 35.35 26.86
C ALA A 290 -7.40 35.02 27.27
N ARG A 291 -6.79 35.95 28.00
CA ARG A 291 -5.39 35.87 28.43
C ARG A 291 -5.27 35.08 29.73
N SER A 292 -4.39 34.08 29.74
CA SER A 292 -3.99 33.32 30.92
C SER A 292 -2.48 33.50 31.13
N PRO A 293 -2.05 34.39 32.04
CA PRO A 293 -0.62 34.59 32.29
C PRO A 293 0.01 33.33 32.87
N LEU A 294 1.22 33.01 32.41
CA LEU A 294 2.07 31.97 33.00
C LEU A 294 2.88 32.58 34.14
N PRO A 295 3.12 31.83 35.22
CA PRO A 295 3.87 32.31 36.36
C PRO A 295 5.37 32.40 36.05
N ALA A 296 6.05 33.34 36.70
CA ALA A 296 7.51 33.52 36.63
C ALA A 296 8.30 32.35 37.26
N SER A 297 7.66 31.54 38.11
CA SER A 297 8.24 30.33 38.72
C SER A 297 8.48 29.19 37.72
N LEU A 298 7.97 29.31 36.48
CA LEU A 298 8.08 28.27 35.48
C LEU A 298 9.51 28.18 34.93
N THR A 299 10.22 27.12 35.26
CA THR A 299 11.62 26.90 34.83
C THR A 299 11.71 25.76 33.83
N VAL A 300 12.49 25.93 32.76
CA VAL A 300 12.70 24.89 31.76
C VAL A 300 13.78 23.92 32.26
N GLU A 301 13.42 22.66 32.51
CA GLU A 301 14.38 21.63 32.93
C GLU A 301 15.06 20.97 31.73
N ARG A 302 14.29 20.67 30.68
CA ARG A 302 14.80 19.98 29.49
C ARG A 302 13.96 20.24 28.24
N VAL A 303 14.62 20.18 27.09
CA VAL A 303 13.98 20.25 25.77
C VAL A 303 14.10 18.89 25.10
N ARG A 304 12.98 18.36 24.59
CA ARG A 304 12.94 17.07 23.89
C ARG A 304 11.96 17.10 22.72
N SER A 305 12.05 16.10 21.85
CA SER A 305 11.03 15.87 20.84
C SER A 305 9.70 15.39 21.44
N ILE A 306 8.61 15.56 20.68
CA ILE A 306 7.32 14.95 21.02
C ILE A 306 7.46 13.43 21.11
N ALA A 307 6.83 12.85 22.12
CA ALA A 307 6.74 11.42 22.40
C ALA A 307 5.27 10.95 22.35
N SER A 308 5.06 9.64 22.21
CA SER A 308 3.71 9.05 22.21
C SER A 308 2.97 9.17 23.55
N SER A 309 3.67 9.51 24.63
CA SER A 309 3.11 9.77 25.96
C SER A 309 2.58 11.19 26.13
N ASP A 310 2.86 12.09 25.18
CA ASP A 310 2.44 13.48 25.24
C ASP A 310 0.93 13.62 24.94
N PRO A 311 0.33 14.80 25.22
CA PRO A 311 -1.08 15.04 25.02
C PRO A 311 -1.57 14.66 23.61
N ARG A 312 -2.76 14.04 23.57
CA ARG A 312 -3.38 13.62 22.31
C ARG A 312 -3.59 14.84 21.40
N GLY A 313 -3.27 14.68 20.11
CA GLY A 313 -3.39 15.74 19.10
C GLY A 313 -2.10 16.55 18.86
N TRP A 314 -1.10 16.50 19.75
CA TRP A 314 0.17 17.19 19.53
C TRP A 314 0.97 16.61 18.36
N LEU A 315 0.96 15.28 18.24
CA LEU A 315 1.53 14.57 17.08
C LEU A 315 0.85 14.98 15.76
N GLU A 316 -0.46 15.22 15.76
CA GLU A 316 -1.20 15.63 14.55
C GLU A 316 -0.92 17.11 14.21
N ARG A 317 -0.91 17.96 15.23
CA ARG A 317 -0.72 19.41 15.12
C ARG A 317 0.69 19.80 14.70
N TYR A 318 1.70 19.24 15.37
CA TYR A 318 3.10 19.63 15.16
C TYR A 318 3.88 18.63 14.29
N ARG A 319 3.31 17.45 14.02
CA ARG A 319 3.91 16.39 13.18
C ARG A 319 5.35 16.09 13.64
N TYR A 320 6.27 16.00 12.70
CA TYR A 320 7.68 15.71 12.96
C TYR A 320 8.46 16.93 13.47
N ASP A 321 7.93 18.15 13.36
CA ASP A 321 8.63 19.37 13.77
C ASP A 321 8.21 19.86 15.16
N GLY A 322 7.58 18.99 15.95
CA GLY A 322 7.14 19.33 17.30
C GLY A 322 8.21 19.13 18.36
N VAL A 323 8.34 20.13 19.22
CA VAL A 323 9.26 20.17 20.35
C VAL A 323 8.44 20.37 21.62
N VAL A 324 8.86 19.70 22.70
CA VAL A 324 8.29 19.84 24.02
C VAL A 324 9.35 20.41 24.95
N LEU A 325 9.05 21.57 25.51
CA LEU A 325 9.78 22.11 26.65
C LEU A 325 9.15 21.53 27.91
N VAL A 326 9.93 20.73 28.63
CA VAL A 326 9.52 20.18 29.92
C VAL A 326 9.93 21.20 30.97
N CYS A 327 8.93 21.78 31.58
CA CYS A 327 9.06 22.84 32.56
C CYS A 327 8.60 22.35 33.92
N ARG A 328 9.05 23.04 34.96
CA ARG A 328 8.66 22.77 36.34
C ARG A 328 8.10 24.03 36.98
N ASP A 329 6.97 23.86 37.65
CA ASP A 329 6.32 24.88 38.47
C ASP A 329 6.19 24.34 39.89
N GLY A 330 7.18 24.59 40.73
CA GLY A 330 7.28 23.99 42.06
C GLY A 330 7.42 22.46 42.00
N ALA A 331 6.37 21.74 42.37
CA ALA A 331 6.34 20.27 42.36
C ALA A 331 5.71 19.67 41.09
N GLU A 332 5.01 20.47 40.28
CA GLU A 332 4.26 20.00 39.13
C GLU A 332 5.09 20.08 37.84
N GLU A 333 5.00 19.03 37.01
CA GLU A 333 5.56 19.03 35.66
C GLU A 333 4.58 19.70 34.68
N VAL A 334 5.08 20.66 33.91
CA VAL A 334 4.32 21.40 32.90
C VAL A 334 4.99 21.20 31.54
N LEU A 335 4.22 20.72 30.57
CA LEU A 335 4.67 20.49 29.21
C LEU A 335 4.22 21.65 28.32
N ILE A 336 5.16 22.24 27.59
CA ILE A 336 4.85 23.24 26.57
C ILE A 336 5.21 22.67 25.20
N GLY A 337 4.18 22.36 24.41
CA GLY A 337 4.31 21.84 23.05
C GLY A 337 4.31 22.98 22.03
N THR A 338 5.31 23.03 21.16
CA THR A 338 5.42 24.05 20.10
C THR A 338 6.12 23.53 18.86
N ALA A 339 6.10 24.30 17.78
CA ALA A 339 6.89 24.01 16.59
C ALA A 339 8.37 24.31 16.83
N ARG A 340 9.27 23.52 16.24
CA ARG A 340 10.73 23.64 16.40
C ARG A 340 11.25 25.05 16.09
N ARG A 341 10.65 25.74 15.11
CA ARG A 341 10.99 27.12 14.74
C ARG A 341 10.67 28.15 15.85
N ASP A 342 9.65 27.87 16.65
CA ASP A 342 9.12 28.78 17.67
C ASP A 342 9.69 28.46 19.06
N ALA A 343 10.20 27.22 19.25
CA ALA A 343 10.78 26.75 20.50
C ALA A 343 11.90 27.65 21.09
N PRO A 344 12.87 28.17 20.30
CA PRO A 344 13.89 29.10 20.82
C PRO A 344 13.31 30.36 21.46
N LEU A 345 12.25 30.92 20.87
CA LEU A 345 11.61 32.15 21.36
C LEU A 345 10.78 31.89 22.62
N VAL A 346 10.08 30.75 22.67
CA VAL A 346 9.35 30.33 23.88
C VAL A 346 10.34 30.06 25.01
N TRP A 347 11.45 29.37 24.74
CA TRP A 347 12.47 29.08 25.74
C TRP A 347 13.12 30.37 26.26
N GLY A 348 13.54 31.27 25.36
CA GLY A 348 14.14 32.54 25.76
C GLY A 348 13.19 33.43 26.55
N ALA A 349 11.89 33.42 26.20
CA ALA A 349 10.88 34.15 26.96
C ALA A 349 10.74 33.59 28.39
N LEU A 350 10.72 32.27 28.55
CA LEU A 350 10.62 31.62 29.88
C LEU A 350 11.82 31.97 30.76
N LEU A 351 13.03 31.96 30.19
CA LEU A 351 14.24 32.37 30.92
C LEU A 351 14.20 33.85 31.31
N ALA A 352 13.70 34.72 30.43
CA ALA A 352 13.57 36.15 30.72
C ALA A 352 12.49 36.45 31.78
N ALA A 353 11.48 35.59 31.92
CA ALA A 353 10.41 35.77 32.89
C ALA A 353 10.76 35.26 34.30
N GLY A 354 11.71 34.32 34.42
CA GLY A 354 12.18 33.77 35.69
C GLY A 354 13.46 34.43 36.24
N ALA A 355 14.08 35.33 35.48
CA ALA A 355 15.23 36.16 35.89
C ALA A 355 14.76 37.43 36.62
#